data_AF-A0AAD8LQE5-F1
#
_entry.id   AF-A0AAD8LQE5-F1
#
_cell.length_a   1.000
_cell.length_b   1.000
_cell.length_c   1.000
_cell.angle_alpha   90.00
_cell.angle_beta   90.00
_cell.angle_gamma   90.00
#
_symmetry.space_group_name_H-M   'P 1'
#
loop_
_entity.id
_entity.type
_entity.pdbx_description
1 polymer ?
#
loop_
_entity_poly.entity_id
_entity_poly.type
_entity_poly.pdbx_seq_one_letter_code
_entity_poly.pdbx_strand_id
1 'polypeptide(L)'
;MECCMDTNVKGDGSGDGSCENPWYREELCNIKWDAKLRELNKHDQIDLNSALHGCCKLPLLKAGLLRSFSQFNFAYGEDRWKRLCKVLRDAYVTHDTLILEDTVDEQVKLEVLLFSDAYPECRQNLSRGLVSQVWLNNTPKSIPWYSKTMQLVRDIDACCFFKRLIDARSMINCEPLILPYNKIDKAVEGFLNKDYEEETSWSPYIEADFIYKLFYEGFITIATSVSISGRKKVLLIPKLHIERSCLQPLDIIMQRRGINAAKYLTVTVDKAFHKVVSGITKQHGENWLYPEVQNAFNRMHYQRHRCHNGQTKIHSIEVWKGDELVAGEIGVVTGAVYTSVTGFHTLPSSGTFQIYALAAILHFQGFEMWDLGMDIAYKRHMGAKIITRDEFVMLFNQAKTKERVVEIPALFQNSNGSTQMIDALRNEQKKKLSGS
;
A
#
# COMPACT_ATOMS: atom_id res chain seq x y z
N MET A 1 -0.27 21.33 16.66
CA MET A 1 -1.47 20.52 16.96
C MET A 1 -1.00 19.07 16.95
N GLU A 2 -1.07 18.36 18.08
CA GLU A 2 -0.53 17.00 18.25
C GLU A 2 -1.07 16.05 17.17
N CYS A 3 -0.19 15.61 16.28
CA CYS A 3 -0.41 14.50 15.36
C CYS A 3 0.53 13.36 15.78
N CYS A 4 0.43 12.95 17.05
CA CYS A 4 1.09 11.77 17.59
C CYS A 4 0.12 10.60 17.50
N MET A 5 0.43 9.63 16.64
CA MET A 5 -0.02 8.26 16.82
C MET A 5 0.70 7.67 18.04
N ASP A 6 0.30 8.05 19.25
CA ASP A 6 0.68 7.31 20.45
C ASP A 6 -0.40 6.29 20.76
N THR A 7 -0.10 5.04 20.39
CA THR A 7 -0.88 3.86 20.79
C THR A 7 -0.67 3.60 22.27
N ASN A 8 -1.49 4.20 23.13
CA ASN A 8 -1.77 3.70 24.48
C ASN A 8 -3.08 4.28 25.00
N VAL A 9 -4.18 3.56 24.79
CA VAL A 9 -5.44 3.83 25.50
C VAL A 9 -5.75 2.61 26.37
N LYS A 10 -5.47 2.75 27.67
CA LYS A 10 -6.19 2.01 28.72
C LYS A 10 -7.55 2.71 28.90
N GLY A 11 -8.62 1.92 28.91
CA GLY A 11 -9.99 2.42 28.88
C GLY A 11 -10.49 3.01 30.19
N ASP A 12 -11.59 3.77 30.09
CA ASP A 12 -12.84 3.50 30.82
C ASP A 12 -14.00 4.38 30.33
N GLY A 13 -15.23 3.84 30.40
CA GLY A 13 -16.46 4.58 30.72
C GLY A 13 -17.12 5.51 29.69
N SER A 14 -18.14 4.98 29.00
CA SER A 14 -19.43 5.61 28.62
C SER A 14 -19.47 7.10 28.19
N GLY A 15 -19.73 7.33 26.90
CA GLY A 15 -20.18 8.61 26.34
C GLY A 15 -20.45 8.50 24.84
N ASP A 16 -21.65 8.87 24.42
CA ASP A 16 -22.22 8.83 23.06
C ASP A 16 -21.48 9.73 22.03
N GLY A 17 -21.50 9.33 20.75
CA GLY A 17 -21.35 10.25 19.60
C GLY A 17 -19.99 10.32 18.89
N SER A 18 -19.78 9.46 17.89
CA SER A 18 -18.76 9.56 16.81
C SER A 18 -17.30 9.78 17.20
N CYS A 19 -16.59 8.70 17.56
CA CYS A 19 -15.13 8.67 17.43
C CYS A 19 -14.80 8.57 15.93
N GLU A 20 -14.71 9.71 15.24
CA GLU A 20 -14.39 9.76 13.81
C GLU A 20 -13.11 8.95 13.52
N ASN A 21 -13.23 8.01 12.58
CA ASN A 21 -12.12 7.19 12.11
C ASN A 21 -10.93 8.10 11.71
N PRO A 22 -9.72 7.87 12.25
CA PRO A 22 -8.57 8.78 12.09
C PRO A 22 -8.19 9.03 10.63
N TRP A 23 -8.50 8.10 9.74
CA TRP A 23 -8.21 8.21 8.31
C TRP A 23 -9.14 9.20 7.59
N TYR A 24 -10.36 9.42 8.08
CA TYR A 24 -11.23 10.51 7.60
C TYR A 24 -10.72 11.88 8.06
N ARG A 25 -10.19 11.96 9.28
CA ARG A 25 -9.56 13.20 9.78
C ARG A 25 -8.30 13.56 8.98
N GLU A 26 -7.44 12.57 8.68
CA GLU A 26 -6.28 12.77 7.80
C GLU A 26 -6.74 13.34 6.44
N GLU A 27 -7.83 12.81 5.88
CA GLU A 27 -8.36 13.29 4.60
C GLU A 27 -8.90 14.72 4.66
N LEU A 28 -9.57 15.13 5.73
CA LEU A 28 -9.99 16.51 5.93
C LEU A 28 -8.79 17.47 6.00
N CYS A 29 -7.69 17.05 6.63
CA CYS A 29 -6.44 17.80 6.64
C CYS A 29 -5.82 17.90 5.24
N ASN A 30 -5.87 16.83 4.46
CA ASN A 30 -5.41 16.81 3.07
C ASN A 30 -6.18 17.81 2.19
N ILE A 31 -7.51 17.89 2.34
CA ILE A 31 -8.34 18.85 1.60
C ILE A 31 -7.95 20.30 1.93
N LYS A 32 -7.66 20.58 3.21
CA LYS A 32 -7.18 21.91 3.64
C LYS A 32 -5.81 22.24 3.04
N TRP A 33 -4.90 21.27 3.00
CA TRP A 33 -3.60 21.41 2.32
C TRP A 33 -3.78 21.75 0.85
N ASP A 34 -4.61 21.00 0.12
CA ASP A 34 -4.86 21.21 -1.32
C ASP A 34 -5.47 22.59 -1.60
N ALA A 35 -6.32 23.10 -0.72
CA ALA A 35 -6.86 24.45 -0.81
C ALA A 35 -5.76 25.51 -0.65
N LYS A 36 -4.94 25.42 0.41
CA LYS A 36 -3.84 26.35 0.66
C LYS A 36 -2.79 26.33 -0.44
N LEU A 37 -2.44 25.14 -0.95
CA LEU A 37 -1.48 25.00 -2.03
C LEU A 37 -1.98 25.69 -3.32
N ARG A 38 -3.27 25.55 -3.65
CA ARG A 38 -3.87 26.24 -4.81
C ARG A 38 -3.94 27.76 -4.63
N GLU A 39 -4.12 28.23 -3.40
CA GLU A 39 -4.10 29.66 -3.07
C GLU A 39 -2.68 30.24 -3.23
N LEU A 40 -1.70 29.66 -2.54
CA LEU A 40 -0.32 30.13 -2.55
C LEU A 40 0.35 30.11 -3.93
N ASN A 41 0.00 29.15 -4.79
CA ASN A 41 0.51 29.13 -6.17
C ASN A 41 0.04 30.32 -7.04
N LYS A 42 -0.91 31.13 -6.58
CA LYS A 42 -1.35 32.36 -7.27
C LYS A 42 -0.62 33.61 -6.79
N HIS A 43 0.14 33.53 -5.69
CA HIS A 43 0.84 34.67 -5.14
C HIS A 43 2.20 34.85 -5.80
N ASP A 44 2.51 36.09 -6.16
CA ASP A 44 3.82 36.43 -6.71
C ASP A 44 4.90 36.45 -5.63
N GLN A 45 4.55 36.73 -4.37
CA GLN A 45 5.44 36.80 -3.21
C GLN A 45 5.02 35.84 -2.10
N ILE A 46 5.98 35.11 -1.53
CA ILE A 46 5.75 34.15 -0.43
C ILE A 46 6.71 34.48 0.71
N ASP A 47 6.14 34.97 1.82
CA ASP A 47 6.91 35.30 3.01
C ASP A 47 7.05 34.07 3.93
N LEU A 48 8.29 33.78 4.34
CA LEU A 48 8.62 32.73 5.30
C LEU A 48 8.60 33.33 6.71
N ASN A 49 7.67 32.87 7.55
CA ASN A 49 7.45 33.50 8.86
C ASN A 49 8.31 32.86 9.95
N SER A 50 8.69 31.61 9.77
CA SER A 50 9.46 30.85 10.77
C SER A 50 10.46 29.95 10.07
N ALA A 51 11.69 30.44 9.96
CA ALA A 51 12.77 29.72 9.32
C ALA A 51 14.05 29.79 10.15
N LEU A 52 14.64 28.64 10.41
CA LEU A 52 15.93 28.50 11.06
C LEU A 52 17.01 28.53 9.97
N HIS A 53 17.94 29.46 10.14
CA HIS A 53 19.09 29.62 9.28
C HIS A 53 20.31 28.97 9.92
N GLY A 54 21.14 28.33 9.10
CA GLY A 54 22.40 27.76 9.58
C GLY A 54 23.27 27.24 8.45
N CYS A 55 24.36 26.57 8.81
CA CYS A 55 25.22 25.86 7.87
C CYS A 55 25.38 24.43 8.37
N CYS A 56 25.17 23.45 7.50
CA CYS A 56 25.34 22.03 7.82
C CYS A 56 26.28 21.35 6.85
N LYS A 57 27.09 20.40 7.31
CA LYS A 57 27.88 19.54 6.43
C LYS A 57 27.00 18.38 5.93
N LEU A 58 26.72 18.36 4.63
CA LEU A 58 25.97 17.28 4.00
C LEU A 58 26.88 16.14 3.52
N PRO A 59 26.46 14.87 3.62
CA PRO A 59 27.08 13.81 2.82
C PRO A 59 26.81 14.09 1.34
N LEU A 60 27.68 13.61 0.44
CA LEU A 60 27.41 13.67 -0.99
C LEU A 60 26.38 12.60 -1.39
N LEU A 61 25.18 13.03 -1.75
CA LEU A 61 24.07 12.22 -2.24
C LEU A 61 23.94 12.44 -3.75
N LYS A 62 23.75 11.37 -4.50
CA LYS A 62 23.54 11.42 -5.95
C LYS A 62 22.27 10.66 -6.31
N ALA A 63 21.37 11.28 -7.07
CA ALA A 63 20.17 10.62 -7.60
C ALA A 63 20.54 9.35 -8.38
N GLY A 64 21.68 9.37 -9.09
CA GLY A 64 22.20 8.23 -9.85
C GLY A 64 22.44 6.96 -9.03
N LEU A 65 22.53 7.05 -7.69
CA LEU A 65 22.57 5.86 -6.83
C LEU A 65 21.30 5.02 -6.97
N LEU A 66 20.12 5.64 -7.08
CA LEU A 66 18.86 4.91 -7.28
C LEU A 66 18.85 4.12 -8.58
N ARG A 67 19.52 4.66 -9.62
CA ARG A 67 19.68 3.98 -10.91
C ARG A 67 20.66 2.81 -10.81
N SER A 68 21.82 3.01 -10.18
CA SER A 68 22.91 2.02 -10.22
C SER A 68 22.53 0.67 -9.60
N PHE A 69 21.49 0.65 -8.76
CA PHE A 69 20.98 -0.57 -8.15
C PHE A 69 19.72 -1.12 -8.84
N SER A 70 19.08 -0.38 -9.75
CA SER A 70 17.87 -0.86 -10.46
C SER A 70 18.24 -1.58 -11.76
N GLN A 71 17.70 -2.79 -11.92
CA GLN A 71 17.89 -3.63 -13.10
C GLN A 71 16.78 -3.44 -14.15
N PHE A 72 15.73 -2.67 -13.82
CA PHE A 72 14.56 -2.50 -14.67
C PHE A 72 14.55 -1.16 -15.41
N ASN A 73 13.75 -1.10 -16.49
CA ASN A 73 13.55 0.12 -17.26
C ASN A 73 13.11 1.30 -16.39
N PHE A 74 13.79 2.43 -16.57
CA PHE A 74 13.68 3.61 -15.71
C PHE A 74 13.09 4.79 -16.47
N ALA A 75 12.07 5.44 -15.92
CA ALA A 75 11.34 6.53 -16.55
C ALA A 75 11.99 7.90 -16.26
N TYR A 76 13.16 8.16 -16.84
CA TYR A 76 13.94 9.39 -16.61
C TYR A 76 13.20 10.71 -16.95
N GLY A 77 12.18 10.64 -17.80
CA GLY A 77 11.41 11.81 -18.26
C GLY A 77 10.39 12.33 -17.24
N GLU A 78 10.07 11.55 -16.21
CA GLU A 78 9.03 11.89 -15.25
C GLU A 78 9.39 13.09 -14.37
N ASP A 79 8.36 13.87 -14.03
CA ASP A 79 8.50 15.08 -13.20
C ASP A 79 9.15 14.76 -11.84
N ARG A 80 8.79 13.62 -11.22
CA ARG A 80 9.36 13.18 -9.94
C ARG A 80 10.88 13.04 -9.98
N TRP A 81 11.42 12.42 -11.04
CA TRP A 81 12.87 12.23 -11.18
C TRP A 81 13.59 13.56 -11.36
N LYS A 82 13.02 14.46 -12.17
CA LYS A 82 13.57 15.80 -12.39
C LYS A 82 13.60 16.62 -11.10
N ARG A 83 12.55 16.54 -10.26
CA ARG A 83 12.50 17.21 -8.95
C ARG A 83 13.63 16.74 -8.03
N LEU A 84 13.84 15.42 -7.88
CA LEU A 84 14.93 14.88 -7.08
C LEU A 84 16.30 15.38 -7.57
N CYS A 85 16.54 15.30 -8.88
CA CYS A 85 17.81 15.75 -9.47
C CYS A 85 18.06 17.24 -9.25
N LYS A 86 17.02 18.08 -9.39
CA LYS A 86 17.10 19.52 -9.17
C LYS A 86 17.42 19.83 -7.71
N VAL A 87 16.67 19.28 -6.78
CA VAL A 87 16.84 19.51 -5.33
C VAL A 87 18.21 19.06 -4.84
N LEU A 88 18.68 17.88 -5.26
CA LEU A 88 20.02 17.44 -4.89
C LEU A 88 21.10 18.37 -5.45
N ARG A 89 20.99 18.84 -6.71
CA ARG A 89 21.95 19.83 -7.24
C ARG A 89 21.92 21.12 -6.44
N ASP A 90 20.73 21.69 -6.23
CA ASP A 90 20.54 22.96 -5.53
C ASP A 90 21.07 22.90 -4.09
N ALA A 91 20.88 21.78 -3.39
CA ALA A 91 21.39 21.56 -2.04
C ALA A 91 22.91 21.66 -1.90
N TYR A 92 23.69 21.43 -2.96
CA TYR A 92 25.16 21.53 -2.97
C TYR A 92 25.70 22.83 -3.58
N VAL A 93 24.85 23.70 -4.12
CA VAL A 93 25.27 25.03 -4.62
C VAL A 93 25.60 25.96 -3.45
N THR A 94 24.83 25.87 -2.37
CA THR A 94 24.93 26.73 -1.19
C THR A 94 25.51 25.98 0.02
N HIS A 95 26.07 26.74 0.96
CA HIS A 95 26.42 26.26 2.30
C HIS A 95 25.32 26.57 3.32
N ASP A 96 24.46 27.53 2.99
CA ASP A 96 23.37 28.00 3.85
C ASP A 96 22.18 27.06 3.79
N THR A 97 21.56 26.88 4.94
CA THR A 97 20.48 25.94 5.19
C THR A 97 19.30 26.71 5.73
N LEU A 98 18.12 26.48 5.14
CA LEU A 98 16.86 27.02 5.59
C LEU A 98 15.92 25.89 6.00
N ILE A 99 15.53 25.84 7.28
CA ILE A 99 14.59 24.85 7.81
C ILE A 99 13.35 25.56 8.31
N LEU A 100 12.19 25.15 7.81
CA LEU A 100 10.91 25.69 8.26
C LEU A 100 10.35 24.90 9.44
N GLU A 101 9.55 25.56 10.28
CA GLU A 101 8.76 24.88 11.30
C GLU A 101 7.82 23.84 10.67
N ASP A 102 7.57 22.74 11.37
CA ASP A 102 6.73 21.64 10.88
C ASP A 102 5.23 21.92 11.12
N THR A 103 4.77 23.07 10.61
CA THR A 103 3.36 23.48 10.60
C THR A 103 2.79 23.37 9.19
N VAL A 104 1.48 23.13 9.07
CA VAL A 104 0.83 23.05 7.74
C VAL A 104 1.08 24.32 6.92
N ASP A 105 1.02 25.50 7.55
CA ASP A 105 1.21 26.77 6.84
C ASP A 105 2.60 26.92 6.23
N GLU A 106 3.64 26.63 6.98
CA GLU A 106 5.02 26.75 6.49
C GLU A 106 5.38 25.63 5.53
N GLN A 107 4.88 24.42 5.77
CA GLN A 107 5.17 23.28 4.90
C GLN A 107 4.48 23.39 3.53
N VAL A 108 3.32 24.05 3.41
CA VAL A 108 2.75 24.36 2.08
C VAL A 108 3.65 25.35 1.33
N LYS A 109 4.19 26.37 2.01
CA LYS A 109 5.15 27.31 1.41
C LYS A 109 6.42 26.60 0.94
N LEU A 110 6.92 25.65 1.73
CA LEU A 110 8.04 24.78 1.34
C LEU A 110 7.78 24.13 -0.03
N GLU A 111 6.60 23.52 -0.22
CA GLU A 111 6.25 22.85 -1.48
C GLU A 111 6.26 23.83 -2.66
N VAL A 112 5.64 25.01 -2.51
CA VAL A 112 5.61 26.01 -3.58
C VAL A 112 7.02 26.51 -3.92
N LEU A 113 7.81 26.86 -2.91
CA LEU A 113 9.15 27.42 -3.10
C LEU A 113 10.14 26.39 -3.65
N LEU A 114 10.08 25.13 -3.20
CA LEU A 114 10.96 24.06 -3.68
C LEU A 114 10.78 23.79 -5.18
N PHE A 115 9.56 23.97 -5.69
CA PHE A 115 9.23 23.65 -7.08
C PHE A 115 9.01 24.87 -7.98
N SER A 116 9.26 26.07 -7.46
CA SER A 116 9.24 27.31 -8.23
C SER A 116 10.62 27.67 -8.79
N ASP A 117 10.65 28.33 -9.95
CA ASP A 117 11.86 28.93 -10.52
C ASP A 117 12.03 30.42 -10.18
N ALA A 118 11.04 31.03 -9.52
CA ALA A 118 11.08 32.44 -9.17
C ALA A 118 12.07 32.78 -8.04
N TYR A 119 12.46 31.80 -7.23
CA TYR A 119 13.24 32.00 -5.99
C TYR A 119 14.48 31.09 -5.90
N PRO A 120 15.49 31.24 -6.77
CA PRO A 120 16.59 30.30 -6.87
C PRO A 120 17.41 30.17 -5.58
N GLU A 121 17.75 31.28 -4.92
CA GLU A 121 18.55 31.27 -3.68
C GLU A 121 17.78 30.64 -2.51
N CYS A 122 16.54 31.08 -2.29
CA CYS A 122 15.67 30.51 -1.26
C CYS A 122 15.47 29.00 -1.48
N ARG A 123 15.20 28.58 -2.73
CA ARG A 123 15.06 27.17 -3.10
C ARG A 123 16.32 26.36 -2.83
N GLN A 124 17.51 26.91 -3.07
CA GLN A 124 18.78 26.26 -2.76
C GLN A 124 18.95 26.03 -1.25
N ASN A 125 18.68 27.06 -0.46
CA ASN A 125 18.79 26.98 1.01
C ASN A 125 17.76 26.01 1.60
N LEU A 126 16.51 26.02 1.09
CA LEU A 126 15.45 25.06 1.45
C LEU A 126 15.79 23.63 1.01
N SER A 127 16.35 23.45 -0.19
CA SER A 127 16.79 22.13 -0.68
C SER A 127 17.86 21.55 0.23
N ARG A 128 18.84 22.36 0.64
CA ARG A 128 19.87 21.96 1.61
C ARG A 128 19.26 21.63 2.98
N GLY A 129 18.30 22.43 3.44
CA GLY A 129 17.50 22.21 4.65
C GLY A 129 16.82 20.85 4.66
N LEU A 130 16.04 20.57 3.62
CA LEU A 130 15.31 19.31 3.49
C LEU A 130 16.27 18.10 3.44
N VAL A 131 17.35 18.18 2.66
CA VAL A 131 18.34 17.09 2.59
C VAL A 131 19.01 16.85 3.94
N SER A 132 19.34 17.92 4.67
CA SER A 132 19.90 17.84 6.02
C SER A 132 18.94 17.16 6.99
N GLN A 133 17.68 17.61 7.01
CA GLN A 133 16.62 17.05 7.86
C GLN A 133 16.43 15.55 7.61
N VAL A 134 16.31 15.15 6.34
CA VAL A 134 16.15 13.73 5.97
C VAL A 134 17.38 12.91 6.35
N TRP A 135 18.59 13.43 6.11
CA TRP A 135 19.82 12.75 6.52
C TRP A 135 19.87 12.51 8.04
N LEU A 136 19.39 13.47 8.83
CA LEU A 136 19.33 13.41 10.29
C LEU A 136 18.10 12.66 10.85
N ASN A 137 17.24 12.09 9.98
CA ASN A 137 15.99 11.42 10.36
C ASN A 137 14.98 12.35 11.07
N ASN A 138 14.98 13.62 10.71
CA ASN A 138 14.05 14.64 11.20
C ASN A 138 13.11 15.08 10.07
N THR A 139 12.37 14.14 9.49
CA THR A 139 11.50 14.43 8.34
C THR A 139 10.26 15.21 8.76
N PRO A 140 9.78 16.16 7.94
CA PRO A 140 8.52 16.86 8.20
C PRO A 140 7.35 15.87 8.35
N LYS A 141 6.44 16.14 9.28
CA LYS A 141 5.28 15.29 9.60
C LYS A 141 3.96 15.95 9.19
N SER A 142 3.92 17.27 9.06
CA SER A 142 2.71 18.03 8.69
C SER A 142 2.42 18.03 7.19
N ILE A 143 3.23 17.32 6.39
CA ILE A 143 3.09 17.22 4.94
C ILE A 143 2.24 15.99 4.58
N PRO A 144 1.20 16.14 3.73
CA PRO A 144 0.43 15.01 3.22
C PRO A 144 1.29 14.01 2.46
N TRP A 145 0.94 12.72 2.59
CA TRP A 145 1.72 11.63 2.03
C TRP A 145 1.83 11.70 0.49
N TYR A 146 0.82 12.18 -0.22
CA TYR A 146 0.79 12.22 -1.68
C TYR A 146 1.50 13.44 -2.28
N SER A 147 1.80 14.45 -1.47
CA SER A 147 2.38 15.73 -1.90
C SER A 147 3.71 15.55 -2.63
N LYS A 148 4.09 16.54 -3.46
CA LYS A 148 5.36 16.48 -4.18
C LYS A 148 6.55 16.51 -3.21
N THR A 149 6.42 17.23 -2.10
CA THR A 149 7.46 17.31 -1.08
C THR A 149 7.63 15.99 -0.33
N MET A 150 6.56 15.28 0.03
CA MET A 150 6.70 14.00 0.71
C MET A 150 7.21 12.89 -0.22
N GLN A 151 6.87 12.93 -1.52
CA GLN A 151 7.53 12.07 -2.52
C GLN A 151 9.04 12.32 -2.52
N LEU A 152 9.45 13.60 -2.59
CA LEU A 152 10.85 14.01 -2.56
C LEU A 152 11.56 13.61 -1.27
N VAL A 153 10.91 13.72 -0.10
CA VAL A 153 11.44 13.25 1.18
C VAL A 153 11.79 11.76 1.13
N ARG A 154 10.89 10.93 0.59
CA ARG A 154 11.15 9.48 0.41
C ARG A 154 12.28 9.23 -0.58
N ASP A 155 12.35 10.04 -1.64
CA ASP A 155 13.40 9.95 -2.66
C ASP A 155 14.79 10.26 -2.07
N ILE A 156 14.89 11.33 -1.27
CA ILE A 156 16.11 11.69 -0.55
C ILE A 156 16.46 10.62 0.49
N ASP A 157 15.47 10.10 1.23
CA ASP A 157 15.71 9.07 2.24
C ASP A 157 16.26 7.78 1.61
N ALA A 158 15.73 7.38 0.45
CA ALA A 158 16.29 6.28 -0.32
C ALA A 158 17.75 6.55 -0.74
N CYS A 159 18.08 7.75 -1.23
CA CYS A 159 19.48 8.13 -1.51
C CYS A 159 20.36 8.07 -0.24
N CYS A 160 19.84 8.52 0.91
CA CYS A 160 20.53 8.46 2.19
C CYS A 160 20.79 7.00 2.62
N PHE A 161 19.81 6.12 2.43
CA PHE A 161 19.92 4.69 2.68
C PHE A 161 21.03 4.06 1.84
N PHE A 162 21.04 4.28 0.52
CA PHE A 162 22.10 3.79 -0.35
C PHE A 162 23.48 4.36 0.01
N LYS A 163 23.56 5.63 0.38
CA LYS A 163 24.81 6.24 0.83
C LYS A 163 25.37 5.53 2.07
N ARG A 164 24.52 5.23 3.06
CA ARG A 164 24.91 4.51 4.28
C ARG A 164 25.37 3.09 3.99
N LEU A 165 24.70 2.40 3.07
CA LEU A 165 25.11 1.06 2.61
C LEU A 165 26.52 1.06 2.01
N ILE A 166 26.79 2.03 1.12
CA ILE A 166 28.10 2.20 0.49
C ILE A 166 29.17 2.52 1.54
N ASP A 167 28.88 3.44 2.46
CA ASP A 167 29.83 3.83 3.52
C ASP A 167 30.13 2.67 4.48
N ALA A 168 29.13 1.85 4.77
CA ALA A 168 29.26 0.66 5.58
C ALA A 168 29.89 -0.52 4.83
N ARG A 169 30.22 -0.37 3.54
CA ARG A 169 30.68 -1.45 2.64
C ARG A 169 29.78 -2.68 2.71
N SER A 170 28.49 -2.47 2.92
CA SER A 170 27.52 -3.55 2.99
C SER A 170 27.28 -4.11 1.60
N MET A 171 27.56 -5.40 1.40
CA MET A 171 27.17 -6.10 0.20
C MET A 171 25.66 -6.36 0.26
N ILE A 172 24.93 -5.80 -0.70
CA ILE A 172 23.53 -6.19 -0.93
C ILE A 172 23.59 -7.28 -1.98
N ASN A 173 23.14 -8.49 -1.65
CA ASN A 173 22.95 -9.53 -2.64
C ASN A 173 21.79 -9.07 -3.54
N CYS A 174 22.07 -8.83 -4.82
CA CYS A 174 21.24 -7.99 -5.68
C CYS A 174 20.02 -8.73 -6.26
N GLU A 175 19.04 -9.03 -5.42
CA GLU A 175 17.66 -9.14 -5.93
C GLU A 175 17.32 -7.85 -6.70
N PRO A 176 16.51 -7.94 -7.75
CA PRO A 176 16.27 -6.80 -8.60
C PRO A 176 15.49 -5.72 -7.85
N LEU A 177 15.96 -4.49 -7.94
CA LEU A 177 15.38 -3.33 -7.27
C LEU A 177 14.28 -2.72 -8.14
N ILE A 178 13.04 -2.70 -7.63
CA ILE A 178 11.90 -1.99 -8.23
C ILE A 178 11.65 -0.70 -7.45
N LEU A 179 11.51 0.40 -8.18
CA LEU A 179 11.34 1.74 -7.67
C LEU A 179 10.09 2.38 -8.28
N PRO A 180 9.55 3.43 -7.64
CA PRO A 180 8.46 4.22 -8.21
C PRO A 180 8.77 4.85 -9.58
N TYR A 181 10.05 4.93 -9.95
CA TYR A 181 10.53 5.40 -11.26
C TYR A 181 10.55 4.33 -12.35
N ASN A 182 10.34 3.07 -12.01
CA ASN A 182 10.35 2.00 -12.99
C ASN A 182 8.99 1.89 -13.68
N LYS A 183 9.04 1.49 -14.96
CA LYS A 183 7.85 1.02 -15.67
C LYS A 183 7.50 -0.38 -15.15
N ILE A 184 6.50 -0.49 -14.28
CA ILE A 184 6.21 -1.74 -13.55
C ILE A 184 5.76 -2.86 -14.48
N ASP A 185 5.00 -2.54 -15.52
CA ASP A 185 4.64 -3.46 -16.62
C ASP A 185 5.90 -4.09 -17.26
N LYS A 186 6.95 -3.28 -17.45
CA LYS A 186 8.25 -3.76 -17.96
C LYS A 186 9.09 -4.49 -16.92
N ALA A 187 8.85 -4.28 -15.63
CA ALA A 187 9.47 -5.10 -14.60
C ALA A 187 8.96 -6.54 -14.67
N VAL A 188 7.66 -6.75 -14.94
CA VAL A 188 7.07 -8.10 -15.11
C VAL A 188 7.80 -8.90 -16.19
N GLU A 189 8.15 -8.28 -17.33
CA GLU A 189 8.91 -8.95 -18.40
C GLU A 189 10.24 -9.54 -17.90
N GLY A 190 10.91 -8.88 -16.94
CA GLY A 190 12.13 -9.42 -16.33
C GLY A 190 11.88 -10.66 -15.47
N PHE A 191 10.74 -10.72 -14.76
CA PHE A 191 10.34 -11.90 -14.00
C PHE A 191 9.85 -13.06 -14.89
N LEU A 192 9.45 -12.78 -16.13
CA LEU A 192 9.10 -13.81 -17.12
C LEU A 192 10.33 -14.34 -17.87
N ASN A 193 11.51 -13.76 -17.65
CA ASN A 193 12.73 -14.29 -18.23
C ASN A 193 13.06 -15.65 -17.60
N LYS A 194 13.29 -16.66 -18.43
CA LYS A 194 13.59 -18.03 -18.01
C LYS A 194 14.88 -18.14 -17.19
N ASP A 195 15.81 -17.21 -17.37
CA ASP A 195 17.07 -17.16 -16.63
C ASP A 195 16.93 -16.51 -15.24
N TYR A 196 15.75 -15.96 -14.91
CA TYR A 196 15.46 -15.37 -13.61
C TYR A 196 14.68 -16.35 -12.73
N GLU A 197 15.42 -17.06 -11.87
CA GLU A 197 14.90 -18.13 -11.01
C GLU A 197 14.23 -17.61 -9.72
N GLU A 198 14.39 -16.33 -9.39
CA GLU A 198 13.90 -15.76 -8.14
C GLU A 198 12.44 -15.28 -8.25
N GLU A 199 11.79 -15.06 -7.11
CA GLU A 199 10.39 -14.57 -7.02
C GLU A 199 10.23 -13.19 -6.40
N THR A 200 11.32 -12.61 -5.91
CA THR A 200 11.26 -11.38 -5.11
C THR A 200 12.05 -10.25 -5.74
N SER A 201 11.51 -9.05 -5.65
CA SER A 201 12.27 -7.82 -5.74
C SER A 201 12.26 -7.13 -4.39
N TRP A 202 12.97 -6.02 -4.29
CA TRP A 202 12.90 -5.16 -3.10
C TRP A 202 12.82 -3.69 -3.48
N SER A 203 12.40 -2.86 -2.52
CA SER A 203 12.34 -1.41 -2.65
C SER A 203 12.52 -0.72 -1.30
N PRO A 204 13.30 0.36 -1.20
CA PRO A 204 13.33 1.22 -0.01
C PRO A 204 12.10 2.14 0.10
N TYR A 205 11.15 2.02 -0.83
CA TYR A 205 9.93 2.82 -0.89
C TYR A 205 8.75 2.03 -0.35
N ILE A 206 8.04 2.63 0.60
CA ILE A 206 6.72 2.18 1.05
C ILE A 206 5.77 3.37 0.86
N GLU A 207 4.97 3.30 -0.19
CA GLU A 207 3.97 4.32 -0.50
C GLU A 207 2.76 3.71 -1.20
N ALA A 208 1.56 4.23 -0.87
CA ALA A 208 0.28 3.70 -1.31
C ALA A 208 0.18 3.61 -2.84
N ASP A 209 0.54 4.68 -3.55
CA ASP A 209 0.47 4.72 -5.03
C ASP A 209 1.39 3.68 -5.70
N PHE A 210 2.60 3.49 -5.17
CA PHE A 210 3.55 2.51 -5.69
C PHE A 210 3.05 1.08 -5.45
N ILE A 211 2.54 0.80 -4.25
CA ILE A 211 1.95 -0.50 -3.91
C ILE A 211 0.74 -0.81 -4.82
N TYR A 212 -0.08 0.20 -5.14
CA TYR A 212 -1.19 0.04 -6.08
C TYR A 212 -0.73 -0.39 -7.47
N LYS A 213 0.31 0.27 -8.01
CA LYS A 213 0.90 -0.07 -9.32
C LYS A 213 1.47 -1.49 -9.33
N LEU A 214 2.09 -1.92 -8.23
CA LEU A 214 2.59 -3.28 -8.07
C LEU A 214 1.44 -4.30 -8.10
N PHE A 215 0.37 -4.09 -7.32
CA PHE A 215 -0.81 -4.96 -7.35
C PHE A 215 -1.53 -4.97 -8.72
N TYR A 216 -1.56 -3.84 -9.42
CA TYR A 216 -2.14 -3.75 -10.77
C TYR A 216 -1.39 -4.63 -11.79
N GLU A 217 -0.11 -4.91 -11.55
CA GLU A 217 0.71 -5.80 -12.37
C GLU A 217 0.87 -7.22 -11.78
N GLY A 218 0.06 -7.57 -10.76
CA GLY A 218 0.00 -8.92 -10.20
C GLY A 218 1.03 -9.25 -9.11
N PHE A 219 1.85 -8.28 -8.69
CA PHE A 219 2.73 -8.45 -7.54
C PHE A 219 1.93 -8.51 -6.24
N ILE A 220 2.37 -9.35 -5.30
CA ILE A 220 1.95 -9.26 -3.88
C ILE A 220 3.10 -8.62 -3.11
N THR A 221 2.79 -7.63 -2.28
CA THR A 221 3.82 -6.93 -1.51
C THR A 221 3.86 -7.43 -0.07
N ILE A 222 5.05 -7.82 0.38
CA ILE A 222 5.36 -7.96 1.82
C ILE A 222 6.44 -6.93 2.19
N ALA A 223 6.92 -6.93 3.43
CA ALA A 223 8.06 -6.11 3.82
C ALA A 223 8.98 -6.83 4.80
N THR A 224 10.20 -6.33 4.90
CA THR A 224 11.21 -6.74 5.89
C THR A 224 11.89 -5.51 6.46
N SER A 225 12.61 -5.64 7.57
CA SER A 225 13.41 -4.55 8.11
C SER A 225 14.89 -4.90 8.13
N VAL A 226 15.72 -3.91 7.82
CA VAL A 226 17.18 -4.00 7.86
C VAL A 226 17.73 -2.91 8.76
N SER A 227 18.85 -3.19 9.43
CA SER A 227 19.53 -2.22 10.29
C SER A 227 20.92 -1.94 9.75
N ILE A 228 21.18 -0.71 9.33
CA ILE A 228 22.48 -0.28 8.80
C ILE A 228 22.96 0.92 9.60
N SER A 229 24.19 0.84 10.13
CA SER A 229 24.79 1.90 10.96
C SER A 229 23.89 2.35 12.11
N GLY A 230 23.23 1.40 12.77
CA GLY A 230 22.31 1.66 13.89
C GLY A 230 20.95 2.23 13.50
N ARG A 231 20.63 2.32 12.21
CA ARG A 231 19.34 2.81 11.72
C ARG A 231 18.52 1.69 11.09
N LYS A 232 17.32 1.49 11.61
CA LYS A 232 16.32 0.58 11.04
C LYS A 232 15.70 1.22 9.79
N LYS A 233 15.56 0.45 8.72
CA LYS A 233 14.83 0.80 7.50
C LYS A 233 13.94 -0.36 7.11
N VAL A 234 12.66 -0.08 6.90
CA VAL A 234 11.72 -1.06 6.34
C VAL A 234 11.82 -1.02 4.81
N LEU A 235 11.93 -2.20 4.21
CA LEU A 235 11.99 -2.42 2.76
C LEU A 235 10.73 -3.15 2.33
N LEU A 236 10.09 -2.65 1.26
CA LEU A 236 9.04 -3.37 0.57
C LEU A 236 9.66 -4.50 -0.24
N ILE A 237 9.01 -5.65 -0.28
CA ILE A 237 9.42 -6.84 -1.03
C ILE A 237 8.26 -7.21 -1.96
N PRO A 238 8.21 -6.65 -3.19
CA PRO A 238 7.25 -7.07 -4.19
C PRO A 238 7.58 -8.47 -4.70
N LYS A 239 6.59 -9.36 -4.67
CA LYS A 239 6.72 -10.76 -5.06
C LYS A 239 5.87 -11.10 -6.26
N LEU A 240 6.49 -11.75 -7.24
CA LEU A 240 5.80 -12.43 -8.33
C LEU A 240 6.22 -13.90 -8.29
N HIS A 241 5.41 -14.72 -7.60
CA HIS A 241 5.70 -16.14 -7.39
C HIS A 241 5.97 -16.91 -8.69
N ILE A 242 6.86 -17.90 -8.65
CA ILE A 242 7.14 -18.83 -9.77
C ILE A 242 5.90 -19.69 -10.06
N GLU A 243 5.23 -20.11 -8.99
CA GLU A 243 3.96 -20.83 -9.02
C GLU A 243 2.92 -20.03 -8.24
N ARG A 244 1.72 -19.90 -8.81
CA ARG A 244 0.63 -19.15 -8.20
C ARG A 244 -0.54 -20.06 -7.86
N SER A 245 -1.04 -19.95 -6.64
CA SER A 245 -2.26 -20.63 -6.21
C SER A 245 -3.46 -19.79 -6.59
N CYS A 246 -4.30 -20.31 -7.48
CA CYS A 246 -5.49 -19.62 -7.99
C CYS A 246 -6.73 -20.50 -7.87
N LEU A 247 -7.90 -19.88 -7.68
CA LEU A 247 -9.18 -20.54 -7.55
C LEU A 247 -10.22 -19.81 -8.40
N GLN A 248 -11.04 -20.56 -9.15
CA GLN A 248 -12.31 -20.04 -9.66
C GLN A 248 -13.28 -19.98 -8.49
N PRO A 249 -13.95 -18.84 -8.19
CA PRO A 249 -14.79 -18.73 -6.99
C PRO A 249 -15.82 -19.86 -6.83
N LEU A 250 -16.42 -20.30 -7.94
CA LEU A 250 -17.41 -21.38 -7.94
C LEU A 250 -16.82 -22.78 -7.64
N ASP A 251 -15.52 -22.98 -7.84
CA ASP A 251 -14.84 -24.28 -7.66
C ASP A 251 -14.44 -24.56 -6.21
N ILE A 252 -14.83 -23.69 -5.27
CA ILE A 252 -14.49 -23.85 -3.87
C ILE A 252 -15.08 -25.13 -3.25
N ILE A 253 -14.25 -25.88 -2.53
CA ILE A 253 -14.67 -27.08 -1.80
C ILE A 253 -15.17 -26.66 -0.40
N MET A 254 -16.46 -26.88 -0.16
CA MET A 254 -17.12 -26.51 1.09
C MET A 254 -17.34 -27.70 2.04
N GLN A 255 -16.95 -27.51 3.30
CA GLN A 255 -17.15 -28.47 4.39
C GLN A 255 -18.31 -28.06 5.29
N ARG A 256 -18.97 -29.04 5.92
CA ARG A 256 -20.15 -28.85 6.78
C ARG A 256 -19.95 -27.83 7.91
N ARG A 257 -18.75 -27.77 8.50
CA ARG A 257 -18.43 -26.85 9.60
C ARG A 257 -18.58 -25.37 9.22
N GLY A 258 -18.06 -24.97 8.05
CA GLY A 258 -18.17 -23.58 7.57
C GLY A 258 -19.59 -23.24 7.12
N ILE A 259 -20.29 -24.21 6.50
CA ILE A 259 -21.70 -24.05 6.12
C ILE A 259 -22.57 -23.80 7.36
N ASN A 260 -22.36 -24.57 8.43
CA ASN A 260 -23.12 -24.40 9.67
C ASN A 260 -22.84 -23.06 10.38
N ALA A 261 -21.64 -22.50 10.21
CA ALA A 261 -21.28 -21.22 10.81
C ALA A 261 -22.07 -20.05 10.19
N ALA A 262 -22.56 -20.19 8.95
CA ALA A 262 -23.41 -19.20 8.28
C ALA A 262 -24.77 -18.97 8.98
N LYS A 263 -25.13 -19.76 10.00
CA LYS A 263 -26.37 -19.59 10.79
C LYS A 263 -26.26 -18.48 11.83
N TYR A 264 -25.06 -18.12 12.25
CA TYR A 264 -24.83 -17.17 13.35
C TYR A 264 -23.70 -16.16 13.05
N LEU A 265 -23.09 -16.24 11.86
CA LEU A 265 -22.09 -15.28 11.39
C LEU A 265 -22.65 -14.47 10.23
N THR A 266 -22.26 -13.20 10.16
CA THR A 266 -22.56 -12.29 9.05
C THR A 266 -21.28 -11.85 8.37
N VAL A 267 -21.37 -11.41 7.12
CA VAL A 267 -20.24 -10.89 6.34
C VAL A 267 -20.54 -9.46 5.90
N THR A 268 -19.54 -8.58 5.97
CA THR A 268 -19.60 -7.25 5.36
C THR A 268 -18.36 -6.99 4.52
N VAL A 269 -18.44 -5.93 3.70
CA VAL A 269 -17.33 -5.43 2.91
C VAL A 269 -17.08 -3.97 3.30
N ASP A 270 -15.81 -3.63 3.50
CA ASP A 270 -15.32 -2.26 3.75
C ASP A 270 -15.97 -1.54 4.96
N LYS A 271 -16.50 -2.28 5.95
CA LYS A 271 -17.10 -1.67 7.15
C LYS A 271 -16.09 -1.37 8.24
N ALA A 272 -14.98 -2.11 8.30
CA ALA A 272 -14.03 -1.97 9.40
C ALA A 272 -12.57 -2.25 9.00
N PHE A 273 -12.12 -1.72 7.85
CA PHE A 273 -10.79 -1.96 7.31
C PHE A 273 -9.65 -1.80 8.32
N HIS A 274 -9.65 -0.71 9.09
CA HIS A 274 -8.60 -0.45 10.07
C HIS A 274 -8.61 -1.49 11.21
N LYS A 275 -9.81 -1.97 11.62
CA LYS A 275 -9.94 -3.04 12.62
C LYS A 275 -9.45 -4.38 12.08
N VAL A 276 -9.66 -4.65 10.78
CA VAL A 276 -9.12 -5.84 10.12
C VAL A 276 -7.59 -5.81 10.09
N VAL A 277 -6.99 -4.67 9.71
CA VAL A 277 -5.52 -4.47 9.79
C VAL A 277 -5.02 -4.74 11.22
N SER A 278 -5.67 -4.16 12.24
CA SER A 278 -5.30 -4.40 13.65
C SER A 278 -5.47 -5.86 14.07
N GLY A 279 -6.52 -6.55 13.62
CA GLY A 279 -6.76 -7.96 13.89
C GLY A 279 -5.67 -8.87 13.31
N ILE A 280 -5.23 -8.58 12.08
CA ILE A 280 -4.11 -9.27 11.42
C ILE A 280 -2.82 -9.06 12.22
N THR A 281 -2.47 -7.82 12.55
CA THR A 281 -1.26 -7.51 13.32
C THR A 281 -1.32 -8.14 14.72
N LYS A 282 -2.49 -8.18 15.37
CA LYS A 282 -2.65 -8.83 16.68
C LYS A 282 -2.43 -10.34 16.61
N GLN A 283 -2.92 -11.01 15.56
CA GLN A 283 -2.82 -12.46 15.43
C GLN A 283 -1.41 -12.91 14.97
N HIS A 284 -0.80 -12.17 14.05
CA HIS A 284 0.43 -12.60 13.39
C HIS A 284 1.67 -11.80 13.81
N GLY A 285 1.51 -10.67 14.50
CA GLY A 285 2.58 -9.71 14.77
C GLY A 285 2.89 -8.78 13.58
N GLU A 286 3.90 -7.92 13.73
CA GLU A 286 4.36 -6.97 12.71
C GLU A 286 5.29 -7.58 11.64
N ASN A 287 5.36 -8.91 11.52
CA ASN A 287 6.36 -9.68 10.74
C ASN A 287 6.71 -9.05 9.38
N TRP A 288 5.68 -8.83 8.55
CA TRP A 288 5.79 -8.17 7.25
C TRP A 288 4.86 -6.96 7.12
N LEU A 289 3.81 -6.89 7.95
CA LEU A 289 2.83 -5.81 7.97
C LEU A 289 3.28 -4.73 8.95
N TYR A 290 4.48 -4.18 8.72
CA TYR A 290 5.05 -3.10 9.54
C TYR A 290 4.14 -1.86 9.54
N PRO A 291 4.24 -0.96 10.54
CA PRO A 291 3.43 0.25 10.62
C PRO A 291 3.39 1.08 9.33
N GLU A 292 4.50 1.17 8.59
CA GLU A 292 4.57 1.85 7.30
C GLU A 292 3.68 1.21 6.23
N VAL A 293 3.61 -0.13 6.20
CA VAL A 293 2.74 -0.89 5.28
C VAL A 293 1.29 -0.78 5.73
N GLN A 294 1.01 -0.85 7.03
CA GLN A 294 -0.33 -0.63 7.59
C GLN A 294 -0.87 0.75 7.21
N ASN A 295 -0.05 1.79 7.37
CA ASN A 295 -0.41 3.16 6.99
C ASN A 295 -0.64 3.29 5.48
N ALA A 296 0.19 2.64 4.66
CA ALA A 296 -0.01 2.61 3.22
C ALA A 296 -1.34 1.93 2.86
N PHE A 297 -1.66 0.76 3.43
CA PHE A 297 -2.92 0.05 3.16
C PHE A 297 -4.15 0.85 3.60
N ASN A 298 -4.09 1.52 4.76
CA ASN A 298 -5.20 2.38 5.18
C ASN A 298 -5.36 3.59 4.24
N ARG A 299 -4.28 4.26 3.83
CA ARG A 299 -4.36 5.36 2.85
C ARG A 299 -4.88 4.87 1.50
N MET A 300 -4.44 3.69 1.07
CA MET A 300 -5.01 3.03 -0.11
C MET A 300 -6.53 2.86 0.06
N HIS A 301 -7.02 2.41 1.21
CA HIS A 301 -8.46 2.20 1.44
C HIS A 301 -9.30 3.47 1.60
N TYR A 302 -8.89 4.40 2.46
CA TYR A 302 -9.70 5.58 2.82
C TYR A 302 -9.49 6.76 1.86
N GLN A 303 -8.38 6.77 1.12
CA GLN A 303 -8.00 7.86 0.23
C GLN A 303 -7.77 7.32 -1.20
N ARG A 304 -8.55 6.32 -1.62
CA ARG A 304 -8.52 5.67 -2.95
C ARG A 304 -8.51 6.68 -4.10
N HIS A 305 -9.28 7.75 -3.96
CA HIS A 305 -9.42 8.82 -4.97
C HIS A 305 -8.12 9.59 -5.22
N ARG A 306 -7.12 9.48 -4.32
CA ARG A 306 -5.79 10.12 -4.44
C ARG A 306 -4.74 9.21 -5.06
N CYS A 307 -5.04 7.92 -5.25
CA CYS A 307 -4.11 6.92 -5.74
C CYS A 307 -4.40 6.57 -7.21
N HIS A 308 -3.40 6.00 -7.90
CA HIS A 308 -3.43 5.63 -9.32
C HIS A 308 -4.79 5.18 -9.88
N ASN A 309 -5.28 5.90 -10.90
CA ASN A 309 -6.31 5.59 -11.91
C ASN A 309 -7.62 4.87 -11.49
N GLY A 310 -7.84 4.58 -10.21
CA GLY A 310 -9.01 3.86 -9.69
C GLY A 310 -9.12 2.38 -10.08
N GLN A 311 -8.18 1.85 -10.88
CA GLN A 311 -8.25 0.51 -11.48
C GLN A 311 -7.99 -0.63 -10.48
N THR A 312 -7.26 -0.32 -9.41
CA THR A 312 -6.97 -1.25 -8.33
C THR A 312 -7.56 -0.71 -7.03
N LYS A 313 -8.23 -1.57 -6.25
CA LYS A 313 -8.87 -1.19 -5.00
C LYS A 313 -8.55 -2.19 -3.91
N ILE A 314 -8.11 -1.71 -2.75
CA ILE A 314 -7.90 -2.55 -1.57
C ILE A 314 -9.19 -2.58 -0.76
N HIS A 315 -9.61 -3.76 -0.33
CA HIS A 315 -10.86 -4.00 0.36
C HIS A 315 -10.63 -4.79 1.63
N SER A 316 -11.53 -4.63 2.60
CA SER A 316 -11.66 -5.54 3.73
C SER A 316 -12.93 -6.36 3.61
N ILE A 317 -12.83 -7.63 3.97
CA ILE A 317 -13.96 -8.52 4.20
C ILE A 317 -14.02 -8.77 5.69
N GLU A 318 -15.16 -8.51 6.31
CA GLU A 318 -15.33 -8.66 7.75
C GLU A 318 -16.36 -9.74 8.06
N VAL A 319 -16.09 -10.54 9.08
CA VAL A 319 -17.03 -11.52 9.61
C VAL A 319 -17.40 -11.16 11.04
N TRP A 320 -18.70 -11.10 11.31
CA TRP A 320 -19.24 -10.68 12.59
C TRP A 320 -20.04 -11.78 13.26
N LYS A 321 -19.97 -11.84 14.59
CA LYS A 321 -20.91 -12.57 15.45
C LYS A 321 -21.64 -11.54 16.32
N GLY A 322 -22.86 -11.20 15.95
CA GLY A 322 -23.49 -9.98 16.48
C GLY A 322 -22.65 -8.77 16.08
N ASP A 323 -22.20 -7.97 17.05
CA ASP A 323 -21.37 -6.78 16.83
C ASP A 323 -19.86 -7.05 16.96
N GLU A 324 -19.46 -8.29 17.27
CA GLU A 324 -18.06 -8.66 17.46
C GLU A 324 -17.42 -9.06 16.12
N LEU A 325 -16.32 -8.39 15.74
CA LEU A 325 -15.50 -8.75 14.60
C LEU A 325 -14.66 -10.00 14.92
N VAL A 326 -15.04 -11.15 14.35
CA VAL A 326 -14.45 -12.46 14.68
C VAL A 326 -13.53 -13.02 13.60
N ALA A 327 -13.58 -12.49 12.37
CA ALA A 327 -12.59 -12.73 11.34
C ALA A 327 -12.57 -11.58 10.33
N GLY A 328 -11.51 -11.49 9.56
CA GLY A 328 -11.48 -10.62 8.39
C GLY A 328 -10.25 -10.83 7.54
N GLU A 329 -10.31 -10.39 6.28
CA GLU A 329 -9.15 -10.33 5.39
C GLU A 329 -9.06 -9.00 4.66
N ILE A 330 -7.84 -8.70 4.23
CA ILE A 330 -7.52 -7.66 3.27
C ILE A 330 -7.32 -8.35 1.92
N GLY A 331 -8.01 -7.86 0.91
CA GLY A 331 -7.84 -8.28 -0.48
C GLY A 331 -7.73 -7.09 -1.42
N VAL A 332 -7.25 -7.35 -2.63
CA VAL A 332 -7.09 -6.34 -3.67
C VAL A 332 -7.87 -6.76 -4.90
N VAL A 333 -8.68 -5.84 -5.43
CA VAL A 333 -9.45 -6.00 -6.66
C VAL A 333 -8.71 -5.32 -7.78
N THR A 334 -8.45 -6.06 -8.85
CA THR A 334 -7.93 -5.55 -10.13
C THR A 334 -8.76 -6.16 -11.26
N GLY A 335 -9.70 -5.40 -11.81
CA GLY A 335 -10.69 -5.93 -12.76
C GLY A 335 -11.49 -7.09 -12.17
N ALA A 336 -11.49 -8.23 -12.86
CA ALA A 336 -12.19 -9.45 -12.43
C ALA A 336 -11.29 -10.40 -11.59
N VAL A 337 -10.16 -9.89 -11.10
CA VAL A 337 -9.27 -10.61 -10.17
C VAL A 337 -9.45 -10.09 -8.76
N TYR A 338 -9.61 -11.01 -7.81
CA TYR A 338 -9.49 -10.72 -6.38
C TYR A 338 -8.25 -11.41 -5.82
N THR A 339 -7.27 -10.65 -5.36
CA THR A 339 -6.06 -11.15 -4.71
C THR A 339 -6.23 -11.09 -3.19
N SER A 340 -6.32 -12.25 -2.53
CA SER A 340 -6.28 -12.34 -1.06
C SER A 340 -4.86 -12.04 -0.58
N VAL A 341 -4.72 -11.03 0.29
CA VAL A 341 -3.41 -10.62 0.82
C VAL A 341 -3.15 -11.31 2.15
N THR A 342 -4.04 -11.12 3.12
CA THR A 342 -3.87 -11.64 4.48
C THR A 342 -5.16 -11.53 5.29
N GLY A 343 -5.32 -12.34 6.32
CA GLY A 343 -6.48 -12.29 7.20
C GLY A 343 -6.22 -12.85 8.58
N PHE A 344 -7.22 -12.73 9.43
CA PHE A 344 -7.22 -13.16 10.82
C PHE A 344 -8.57 -13.80 11.17
N HIS A 345 -8.60 -14.61 12.23
CA HIS A 345 -9.81 -15.18 12.79
C HIS A 345 -9.62 -15.51 14.28
N THR A 346 -10.62 -15.24 15.10
CA THR A 346 -10.60 -15.45 16.55
C THR A 346 -11.64 -16.46 17.01
N LEU A 347 -12.68 -16.73 16.20
CA LEU A 347 -13.72 -17.71 16.52
C LEU A 347 -13.56 -18.98 15.67
N PRO A 348 -13.75 -20.19 16.23
CA PRO A 348 -13.75 -21.43 15.46
C PRO A 348 -14.70 -21.37 14.25
N SER A 349 -14.25 -21.88 13.11
CA SER A 349 -14.98 -21.87 11.82
C SER A 349 -15.26 -20.50 11.19
N SER A 350 -14.96 -19.37 11.84
CA SER A 350 -15.18 -18.03 11.26
C SER A 350 -14.32 -17.79 10.02
N GLY A 351 -13.03 -18.17 10.04
CA GLY A 351 -12.17 -18.10 8.85
C GLY A 351 -12.63 -19.01 7.72
N THR A 352 -13.15 -20.21 8.02
CA THR A 352 -13.72 -21.10 7.00
C THR A 352 -14.99 -20.52 6.40
N PHE A 353 -15.87 -19.94 7.22
CA PHE A 353 -17.06 -19.23 6.76
C PHE A 353 -16.71 -18.02 5.90
N GLN A 354 -15.73 -17.21 6.31
CA GLN A 354 -15.25 -16.05 5.54
C GLN A 354 -14.91 -16.42 4.11
N ILE A 355 -14.11 -17.48 3.92
CA ILE A 355 -13.69 -17.93 2.59
C ILE A 355 -14.90 -18.36 1.76
N TYR A 356 -15.91 -19.01 2.35
CA TYR A 356 -17.11 -19.43 1.62
C TYR A 356 -18.02 -18.25 1.25
N ALA A 357 -18.17 -17.31 2.17
CA ALA A 357 -18.92 -16.08 1.94
C ALA A 357 -18.24 -15.24 0.85
N LEU A 358 -16.92 -15.10 0.90
CA LEU A 358 -16.15 -14.41 -0.13
C LEU A 358 -16.26 -15.13 -1.48
N ALA A 359 -16.16 -16.46 -1.52
CA ALA A 359 -16.37 -17.22 -2.77
C ALA A 359 -17.73 -16.90 -3.41
N ALA A 360 -18.79 -16.82 -2.60
CA ALA A 360 -20.12 -16.46 -3.06
C ALA A 360 -20.17 -15.02 -3.57
N ILE A 361 -19.62 -14.07 -2.80
CA ILE A 361 -19.52 -12.65 -3.21
C ILE A 361 -18.82 -12.55 -4.56
N LEU A 362 -17.62 -13.14 -4.69
CA LEU A 362 -16.82 -13.09 -5.91
C LEU A 362 -17.54 -13.74 -7.10
N HIS A 363 -18.16 -14.91 -6.89
CA HIS A 363 -18.90 -15.60 -7.95
C HIS A 363 -20.08 -14.75 -8.46
N PHE A 364 -20.94 -14.28 -7.57
CA PHE A 364 -22.14 -13.52 -7.94
C PHE A 364 -21.81 -12.11 -8.43
N GLN A 365 -20.64 -11.57 -8.09
CA GLN A 365 -20.09 -10.36 -8.67
C GLN A 365 -19.32 -10.61 -9.97
N GLY A 366 -19.25 -11.84 -10.48
CA GLY A 366 -18.65 -12.15 -11.79
C GLY A 366 -17.13 -12.04 -11.84
N PHE A 367 -16.44 -12.28 -10.72
CA PHE A 367 -14.99 -12.45 -10.68
C PHE A 367 -14.57 -13.75 -11.38
N GLU A 368 -13.48 -13.69 -12.12
CA GLU A 368 -12.96 -14.79 -12.93
C GLU A 368 -11.71 -15.42 -12.31
N MET A 369 -11.07 -14.76 -11.34
CA MET A 369 -9.90 -15.31 -10.67
C MET A 369 -9.87 -14.86 -9.22
N TRP A 370 -9.72 -15.83 -8.32
CA TRP A 370 -9.32 -15.60 -6.95
C TRP A 370 -7.84 -16.00 -6.80
N ASP A 371 -6.97 -15.00 -6.76
CA ASP A 371 -5.53 -15.17 -6.53
C ASP A 371 -5.27 -15.31 -5.03
N LEU A 372 -4.74 -16.47 -4.63
CA LEU A 372 -4.43 -16.78 -3.25
C LEU A 372 -2.94 -16.62 -2.94
N GLY A 373 -2.10 -16.20 -3.90
CA GLY A 373 -0.66 -16.05 -3.71
C GLY A 373 0.07 -17.40 -3.66
N MET A 374 0.89 -17.61 -2.63
CA MET A 374 1.73 -18.81 -2.46
C MET A 374 0.91 -20.09 -2.28
N ASP A 375 1.35 -21.19 -2.88
CA ASP A 375 0.77 -22.51 -2.64
C ASP A 375 1.06 -23.02 -1.21
N ILE A 376 -0.01 -23.40 -0.51
CA ILE A 376 0.06 -24.02 0.82
C ILE A 376 -1.03 -25.07 0.93
N ALA A 377 -0.74 -26.16 1.66
CA ALA A 377 -1.54 -27.39 1.64
C ALA A 377 -3.04 -27.16 1.84
N TYR A 378 -3.44 -26.27 2.76
CA TYR A 378 -4.86 -26.05 3.00
C TYR A 378 -5.59 -25.48 1.78
N LYS A 379 -4.94 -24.64 0.93
CA LYS A 379 -5.56 -24.02 -0.26
C LYS A 379 -5.97 -25.06 -1.29
N ARG A 380 -5.14 -26.09 -1.48
CA ARG A 380 -5.44 -27.23 -2.35
C ARG A 380 -6.68 -27.98 -1.87
N HIS A 381 -6.83 -28.17 -0.56
CA HIS A 381 -8.04 -28.78 0.02
C HIS A 381 -9.31 -27.93 -0.19
N MET A 382 -9.17 -26.63 -0.47
CA MET A 382 -10.30 -25.74 -0.82
C MET A 382 -10.61 -25.72 -2.32
N GLY A 383 -9.86 -26.47 -3.14
CA GLY A 383 -10.04 -26.51 -4.60
C GLY A 383 -9.09 -25.61 -5.40
N ALA A 384 -8.14 -24.91 -4.74
CA ALA A 384 -7.18 -24.08 -5.45
C ALA A 384 -6.25 -24.93 -6.32
N LYS A 385 -5.92 -24.41 -7.51
CA LYS A 385 -4.99 -24.99 -8.47
C LYS A 385 -3.70 -24.19 -8.48
N ILE A 386 -2.60 -24.86 -8.78
CA ILE A 386 -1.31 -24.24 -8.99
C ILE A 386 -1.16 -23.99 -10.49
N ILE A 387 -0.80 -22.77 -10.87
CA ILE A 387 -0.48 -22.39 -12.26
C ILE A 387 0.93 -21.77 -12.29
N THR A 388 1.59 -21.82 -13.44
CA THR A 388 2.93 -21.23 -13.60
C THR A 388 2.85 -19.70 -13.59
N ARG A 389 3.97 -19.01 -13.33
CA ARG A 389 4.08 -17.55 -13.41
C ARG A 389 3.61 -17.01 -14.77
N ASP A 390 4.06 -17.61 -15.86
CA ASP A 390 3.67 -17.24 -17.22
C ASP A 390 2.16 -17.34 -17.43
N GLU A 391 1.56 -18.46 -17.01
CA GLU A 391 0.11 -18.67 -17.09
C GLU A 391 -0.65 -17.69 -16.21
N PHE A 392 -0.18 -17.45 -14.98
CA PHE A 392 -0.76 -16.45 -14.08
C PHE A 392 -0.75 -15.06 -14.71
N VAL A 393 0.39 -14.57 -15.18
CA VAL A 393 0.49 -13.23 -15.77
C VAL A 393 -0.40 -13.10 -17.00
N MET A 394 -0.46 -14.14 -17.85
CA MET A 394 -1.36 -14.16 -19.01
C MET A 394 -2.84 -14.03 -18.59
N LEU A 395 -3.30 -14.90 -17.68
CA LEU A 395 -4.70 -14.93 -17.23
C LEU A 395 -5.06 -13.67 -16.42
N PHE A 396 -4.15 -13.19 -15.58
CA PHE A 396 -4.30 -11.97 -14.80
C PHE A 396 -4.47 -10.77 -15.71
N ASN A 397 -3.63 -10.63 -16.75
CA ASN A 397 -3.73 -9.54 -17.72
C ASN A 397 -5.03 -9.57 -18.54
N GLN A 398 -5.59 -10.75 -18.81
CA GLN A 398 -6.90 -10.86 -19.44
C GLN A 398 -8.02 -10.41 -18.49
N ALA A 399 -8.02 -10.91 -17.26
CA ALA A 399 -9.07 -10.63 -16.27
C ALA A 399 -9.01 -9.18 -15.72
N LYS A 400 -7.82 -8.57 -15.62
CA LYS A 400 -7.65 -7.22 -15.05
C LYS A 400 -8.36 -6.12 -15.85
N THR A 401 -8.64 -6.37 -17.14
CA THR A 401 -9.36 -5.43 -18.02
C THR A 401 -10.88 -5.46 -17.83
N LYS A 402 -11.41 -6.43 -17.10
CA LYS A 402 -12.85 -6.64 -16.92
C LYS A 402 -13.29 -6.08 -15.57
N GLU A 403 -13.73 -4.82 -15.53
CA GLU A 403 -14.08 -4.17 -14.26
C GLU A 403 -15.15 -4.94 -13.47
N ARG A 404 -14.89 -5.15 -12.18
CA ARG A 404 -15.81 -5.71 -11.18
C ARG A 404 -15.74 -4.92 -9.89
N VAL A 405 -16.79 -5.05 -9.08
CA VAL A 405 -16.90 -4.42 -7.76
C VAL A 405 -17.08 -5.51 -6.73
N VAL A 406 -16.31 -5.45 -5.64
CA VAL A 406 -16.55 -6.29 -4.47
C VAL A 406 -17.50 -5.55 -3.54
N GLU A 407 -18.72 -6.06 -3.46
CA GLU A 407 -19.75 -5.63 -2.53
C GLU A 407 -20.69 -6.82 -2.28
N ILE A 408 -21.45 -6.77 -1.19
CA ILE A 408 -22.50 -7.78 -0.94
C ILE A 408 -23.49 -7.74 -2.11
N PRO A 409 -23.66 -8.82 -2.90
CA PRO A 409 -24.59 -8.83 -4.02
C PRO A 409 -26.00 -8.41 -3.59
N ALA A 410 -26.69 -7.64 -4.43
CA ALA A 410 -28.02 -7.11 -4.12
C ALA A 410 -29.03 -8.17 -3.64
N LEU A 411 -28.91 -9.41 -4.15
CA LEU A 411 -29.72 -10.56 -3.76
C LEU A 411 -29.58 -10.95 -2.27
N PHE A 412 -28.52 -10.51 -1.60
CA PHE A 412 -28.20 -10.81 -0.20
C PHE A 412 -28.17 -9.58 0.72
N GLN A 413 -28.45 -8.38 0.21
CA GLN A 413 -28.41 -7.14 1.02
C GLN A 413 -29.60 -7.01 1.98
N ASN A 414 -30.78 -7.51 1.57
CA ASN A 414 -32.03 -7.40 2.32
C ASN A 414 -32.35 -8.64 3.16
N SER A 415 -31.51 -9.68 3.10
CA SER A 415 -31.70 -10.91 3.85
C SER A 415 -30.67 -11.01 4.96
N ASN A 416 -31.10 -11.37 6.17
CA ASN A 416 -30.22 -11.75 7.30
C ASN A 416 -29.45 -13.07 7.05
N GLY A 417 -29.22 -13.43 5.79
CA GLY A 417 -28.98 -14.80 5.39
C GLY A 417 -27.59 -15.03 4.82
N SER A 418 -26.54 -14.97 5.63
CA SER A 418 -25.29 -15.67 5.29
C SER A 418 -25.57 -17.12 4.86
N THR A 419 -26.56 -17.76 5.48
CA THR A 419 -27.06 -19.08 5.07
C THR A 419 -27.60 -19.09 3.63
N GLN A 420 -28.41 -18.10 3.24
CA GLN A 420 -28.94 -17.98 1.88
C GLN A 420 -27.83 -17.81 0.85
N MET A 421 -26.82 -16.99 1.16
CA MET A 421 -25.65 -16.79 0.31
C MET A 421 -24.90 -18.11 0.07
N ILE A 422 -24.64 -18.88 1.13
CA ILE A 422 -23.97 -20.18 1.02
C ILE A 422 -24.82 -21.18 0.24
N ASP A 423 -26.13 -21.26 0.49
CA ASP A 423 -27.00 -22.19 -0.21
C ASP A 423 -27.16 -21.83 -1.70
N ALA A 424 -27.17 -20.54 -2.05
CA ALA A 424 -27.18 -20.09 -3.44
C ALA A 424 -25.91 -20.54 -4.18
N LEU A 425 -24.73 -20.35 -3.60
CA LEU A 425 -23.47 -20.82 -4.19
C LEU A 425 -23.47 -22.33 -4.39
N ARG A 426 -23.93 -23.10 -3.39
CA ARG A 426 -24.05 -24.56 -3.49
C ARG A 426 -25.00 -25.01 -4.59
N ASN A 427 -26.08 -24.26 -4.84
CA ASN A 427 -27.00 -24.57 -5.92
C ASN A 427 -26.35 -24.32 -7.29
N GLU A 428 -25.56 -23.25 -7.46
CA GLU A 428 -24.77 -23.03 -8.68
C GLU A 428 -23.74 -24.14 -8.92
N GLN A 429 -23.07 -24.63 -7.87
CA GLN A 429 -22.16 -25.78 -7.97
C GLN A 429 -22.88 -27.04 -8.46
N LYS A 430 -24.08 -27.33 -7.94
CA LYS A 430 -24.89 -28.47 -8.41
C LYS A 430 -25.29 -28.31 -9.88
N LYS A 431 -25.69 -27.11 -10.30
CA LYS A 431 -26.05 -26.83 -11.71
C LYS A 431 -24.87 -27.10 -12.65
N LYS A 432 -23.67 -26.63 -12.27
CA LYS A 432 -22.43 -26.89 -13.02
C LYS A 432 -22.15 -28.40 -13.19
N LEU A 433 -22.34 -29.18 -12.13
CA LEU A 433 -22.16 -30.64 -12.14
C LEU A 433 -23.23 -31.38 -12.96
N SER A 434 -24.47 -30.87 -13.00
CA SER A 434 -25.56 -31.48 -13.78
C SER A 434 -25.58 -31.12 -15.27
N GLY A 435 -24.86 -30.05 -15.65
CA GLY A 435 -24.76 -29.56 -17.03
C GLY A 435 -23.42 -29.87 -17.72
N SER A 436 -22.52 -30.58 -17.03
CA SER A 436 -21.31 -31.20 -17.59
C SER A 436 -21.57 -32.69 -17.82
#